data_AF-A0A260BWK0-F1
#
_entry.id   AF-A0A260BWK0-F1
#
_cell.length_a   1.000
_cell.length_b   1.000
_cell.length_c   1.000
_cell.angle_alpha   90.00
_cell.angle_beta   90.00
_cell.angle_gamma   90.00
#
_symmetry.space_group_name_H-M   'P 1'
#
loop_
_entity.id
_entity.type
_entity.pdbx_description
1 polymer ?
#
loop_
_entity_poly.entity_id
_entity_poly.type
_entity_poly.pdbx_seq_one_letter_code
_entity_poly.pdbx_strand_id
1 'polypeptide(L)'
;MGPEGNPAFEPPVAWTRALDAVARDLECLRFGREVNLRPLVWEFEITPQYCVIIGWAGSKGIGGFGRGDGMSMDSTYHDAAVWVAETVQTELAGYEFVQWPSHGKHLMKPCADSNGPRWIDPHDNTVVADIGSLCLP
;
A
#
# COMPACT_ATOMS: atom_id res chain seq x y z
N MET A 1 12.33 -12.22 -24.65
CA MET A 1 13.02 -11.00 -24.23
C MET A 1 12.07 -10.31 -23.27
N GLY A 2 12.27 -10.47 -21.96
CA GLY A 2 11.41 -9.81 -20.97
C GLY A 2 11.59 -8.29 -21.05
N PRO A 3 10.62 -7.49 -20.61
CA PRO A 3 10.78 -6.03 -20.58
C PRO A 3 12.05 -5.68 -19.79
N GLU A 4 12.92 -4.88 -20.39
CA GLU A 4 14.15 -4.40 -19.77
C GLU A 4 13.80 -3.64 -18.49
N GLY A 5 14.23 -4.16 -17.33
CA GLY A 5 14.04 -3.48 -16.04
C GLY A 5 13.82 -4.43 -14.87
N ASN A 6 13.12 -5.54 -15.06
CA ASN A 6 12.85 -6.45 -13.94
C ASN A 6 14.03 -7.43 -13.76
N PRO A 7 14.66 -7.51 -12.57
CA PRO A 7 15.68 -8.52 -12.34
C PRO A 7 15.15 -9.94 -12.57
N ALA A 8 16.04 -10.86 -12.94
CA ALA A 8 15.69 -12.26 -13.26
C ALA A 8 15.35 -13.12 -12.03
N PHE A 9 15.13 -12.51 -10.87
CA PHE A 9 14.80 -13.19 -9.62
C PHE A 9 13.36 -12.91 -9.21
N GLU A 10 12.76 -13.84 -8.47
CA GLU A 10 11.40 -13.69 -7.93
C GLU A 10 11.31 -12.49 -6.98
N PRO A 11 10.22 -11.70 -7.03
CA PRO A 11 10.00 -10.60 -6.09
C PRO A 11 10.18 -11.05 -4.63
N PRO A 12 10.83 -10.25 -3.77
CA PRO A 12 10.99 -10.60 -2.36
C PRO A 12 9.65 -10.89 -1.68
N VAL A 13 9.60 -11.97 -0.92
CA VAL A 13 8.39 -12.43 -0.21
C VAL A 13 7.83 -11.36 0.73
N ALA A 14 8.68 -10.53 1.33
CA ALA A 14 8.25 -9.42 2.18
C ALA A 14 7.37 -8.41 1.42
N TRP A 15 7.79 -8.05 0.20
CA TRP A 15 7.11 -7.06 -0.63
C TRP A 15 5.81 -7.58 -1.24
N THR A 16 5.80 -8.82 -1.74
CA THR A 16 4.58 -9.44 -2.25
C THR A 16 3.52 -9.56 -1.16
N ARG A 17 3.91 -10.00 0.06
CA ARG A 17 3.01 -10.05 1.21
C ARG A 17 2.50 -8.67 1.63
N ALA A 18 3.34 -7.63 1.57
CA ALA A 18 2.95 -6.26 1.89
C ALA A 18 1.90 -5.73 0.92
N LEU A 19 2.11 -5.92 -0.38
CA LEU A 19 1.14 -5.57 -1.43
C LEU A 19 -0.19 -6.30 -1.23
N ASP A 20 -0.16 -7.62 -1.00
CA ASP A 20 -1.37 -8.42 -0.77
C ASP A 20 -2.13 -8.00 0.51
N ALA A 21 -1.41 -7.62 1.56
CA ALA A 21 -2.02 -7.11 2.79
C ALA A 21 -2.74 -5.78 2.55
N VAL A 22 -2.05 -4.81 1.94
CA VAL A 22 -2.64 -3.51 1.65
C VAL A 22 -3.78 -3.61 0.62
N ALA A 23 -3.66 -4.47 -0.39
CA ALA A 23 -4.72 -4.71 -1.36
C ALA A 23 -6.01 -5.23 -0.71
N ARG A 24 -5.90 -6.10 0.30
CA ARG A 24 -7.06 -6.57 1.08
C ARG A 24 -7.70 -5.44 1.87
N ASP A 25 -6.90 -4.63 2.55
CA ASP A 25 -7.40 -3.50 3.35
C ASP A 25 -8.02 -2.39 2.48
N LEU A 26 -7.58 -2.27 1.23
CA LEU A 26 -8.16 -1.36 0.25
C LEU A 26 -9.60 -1.71 -0.11
N GLU A 27 -10.10 -2.90 0.23
CA GLU A 27 -11.48 -3.31 -0.07
C GLU A 27 -12.54 -2.65 0.82
N CYS A 28 -12.16 -2.05 1.96
CA CYS A 28 -13.08 -1.39 2.90
C CYS A 28 -12.57 -0.03 3.41
N LEU A 29 -13.35 0.59 4.32
CA LEU A 29 -13.02 1.81 5.06
C LEU A 29 -12.48 2.96 4.20
N ARG A 30 -13.06 3.14 3.01
CA ARG A 30 -12.85 4.29 2.14
C ARG A 30 -13.92 5.33 2.45
N PHE A 31 -13.49 6.58 2.67
CA PHE A 31 -14.39 7.70 2.85
C PHE A 31 -14.12 8.78 1.81
N GLY A 32 -15.17 9.35 1.23
CA GLY A 32 -15.08 10.34 0.16
C GLY A 32 -15.70 9.82 -1.13
N ARG A 33 -15.06 10.09 -2.26
CA ARG A 33 -15.54 9.69 -3.58
C ARG A 33 -15.60 8.17 -3.72
N GLU A 34 -16.65 7.67 -4.36
CA GLU A 34 -16.75 6.25 -4.70
C GLU A 34 -15.76 5.92 -5.83
N VAL A 35 -14.83 5.01 -5.54
CA VAL A 35 -13.84 4.50 -6.49
C VAL A 35 -13.85 2.98 -6.48
N ASN A 36 -13.75 2.38 -7.67
CA ASN A 36 -13.66 0.93 -7.81
C ASN A 36 -12.20 0.53 -7.98
N LEU A 37 -11.61 0.00 -6.91
CA LEU A 37 -10.20 -0.43 -6.86
C LEU A 37 -10.00 -1.89 -7.32
N ARG A 38 -11.07 -2.68 -7.43
CA ARG A 38 -10.98 -4.10 -7.82
C ARG A 38 -10.32 -4.38 -9.17
N PRO A 39 -10.49 -3.56 -10.23
CA PRO A 39 -9.85 -3.82 -11.51
C PRO A 39 -8.40 -3.33 -11.56
N LEU A 40 -7.86 -2.75 -10.48
CA LEU A 40 -6.47 -2.29 -10.45
C LEU A 40 -5.52 -3.47 -10.44
N VAL A 41 -4.51 -3.37 -11.28
CA VAL A 41 -3.39 -4.30 -11.33
C VAL A 41 -2.20 -3.59 -10.72
N TRP A 42 -1.71 -4.14 -9.61
CA TRP A 42 -0.50 -3.65 -8.97
C TRP A 42 0.71 -3.87 -9.88
N GLU A 43 1.51 -2.83 -9.99
CA GLU A 43 2.81 -2.83 -10.63
C GLU A 43 3.88 -2.87 -9.54
N PHE A 44 4.88 -3.72 -9.75
CA PHE A 44 6.02 -3.90 -8.85
C PHE A 44 7.28 -4.00 -9.69
N GLU A 45 8.24 -3.12 -9.40
CA GLU A 45 9.52 -3.06 -10.09
C GLU A 45 10.65 -2.94 -9.06
N ILE A 46 11.78 -3.58 -9.36
CA ILE A 46 13.03 -3.40 -8.61
C ILE A 46 14.03 -2.74 -9.52
N THR A 47 14.53 -1.57 -9.10
CA THR A 47 15.51 -0.81 -9.88
C THR A 47 16.88 -1.48 -9.85
N PRO A 48 17.81 -1.10 -10.76
CA PRO A 48 19.19 -1.59 -10.71
C PRO A 48 19.94 -1.25 -9.41
N GLN A 49 19.44 -0.29 -8.61
CA GLN A 49 19.97 0.06 -7.29
C GLN A 49 19.32 -0.77 -6.17
N TYR A 50 18.53 -1.79 -6.50
CA TYR A 50 17.79 -2.64 -5.57
C TYR A 50 16.75 -1.87 -4.73
N CYS A 51 16.23 -0.77 -5.27
CA CYS A 51 15.10 -0.07 -4.68
C CYS A 51 13.79 -0.58 -5.29
N VAL A 52 12.72 -0.56 -4.51
CA VAL A 52 11.38 -0.96 -4.93
C VAL A 52 10.59 0.25 -5.43
N ILE A 53 9.90 0.04 -6.54
CA ILE A 53 8.84 0.91 -7.05
C ILE A 53 7.53 0.11 -7.02
N ILE A 54 6.47 0.71 -6.48
CA ILE A 54 5.11 0.16 -6.54
C ILE A 54 4.19 1.13 -7.26
N GLY A 55 3.12 0.61 -7.83
CA GLY A 55 2.14 1.44 -8.50
C GLY A 55 0.94 0.66 -9.00
N TRP A 56 0.16 1.32 -9.84
CA TRP A 56 -0.82 0.68 -10.71
C TRP A 56 -1.13 1.59 -11.89
N ALA A 57 -1.51 0.99 -13.01
CA ALA A 57 -2.08 1.72 -14.12
C ALA A 57 -3.46 2.30 -13.76
N GLY A 58 -3.77 3.48 -14.27
CA GLY A 58 -5.08 4.11 -14.09
C GLY A 58 -6.20 3.28 -14.71
N SER A 59 -7.34 3.18 -14.03
CA SER A 59 -8.47 2.38 -14.49
C SER A 59 -9.80 3.00 -14.10
N LYS A 60 -10.76 3.07 -15.03
CA LYS A 60 -12.17 3.46 -14.80
C LYS A 60 -12.38 4.52 -13.71
N GLY A 61 -11.75 5.68 -13.86
CA GLY A 61 -11.97 6.83 -12.99
C GLY A 61 -11.06 6.95 -11.79
N ILE A 62 -10.05 6.07 -11.64
CA ILE A 62 -8.90 6.30 -10.77
C ILE A 62 -7.63 6.51 -11.61
N GLY A 63 -6.84 7.50 -11.23
CA GLY A 63 -5.52 7.76 -11.77
C GLY A 63 -4.56 6.61 -11.46
N GLY A 64 -3.57 6.44 -12.35
CA GLY A 64 -2.45 5.56 -12.09
C GLY A 64 -1.33 6.32 -11.39
N PHE A 65 -0.50 5.60 -10.66
CA PHE A 65 0.73 6.15 -10.08
C PHE A 65 1.83 5.10 -10.11
N GLY A 66 3.07 5.58 -9.98
CA GLY A 66 4.25 4.77 -9.68
C GLY A 66 5.13 5.54 -8.72
N ARG A 67 5.49 4.93 -7.59
CA ARG A 67 6.28 5.57 -6.54
C ARG A 67 7.36 4.63 -6.03
N GLY A 68 8.55 5.17 -5.83
CA GLY A 68 9.74 4.41 -5.49
C GLY A 68 10.75 5.23 -4.69
N ASP A 69 10.29 5.79 -3.57
CA ASP A 69 11.08 6.67 -2.69
C ASP A 69 12.16 5.91 -1.89
N GLY A 70 13.02 5.15 -2.56
CA GLY A 70 14.28 4.66 -2.02
C GLY A 70 14.18 3.48 -1.05
N MET A 71 13.07 2.75 -1.03
CA MET A 71 12.95 1.57 -0.18
C MET A 71 13.72 0.37 -0.77
N SER A 72 14.66 -0.17 -0.01
CA SER A 72 15.40 -1.38 -0.37
C SER A 72 14.47 -2.59 -0.58
N MET A 73 14.80 -3.43 -1.55
CA MET A 73 14.15 -4.74 -1.73
C MET A 73 14.31 -5.67 -0.51
N ASP A 74 15.34 -5.44 0.32
CA ASP A 74 15.65 -6.24 1.52
C ASP A 74 14.86 -5.78 2.77
N SER A 75 13.95 -4.82 2.62
CA SER A 75 13.08 -4.37 3.71
C SER A 75 12.32 -5.53 4.36
N THR A 76 12.12 -5.40 5.68
CA THR A 76 11.28 -6.35 6.40
C THR A 76 9.84 -6.27 5.90
N TYR A 77 9.06 -7.33 6.13
CA TYR A 77 7.62 -7.30 5.85
C TYR A 77 6.92 -6.13 6.57
N HIS A 78 7.35 -5.79 7.78
CA HIS A 78 6.70 -4.73 8.58
C HIS A 78 6.93 -3.37 7.94
N ASP A 79 8.18 -3.05 7.59
CA ASP A 79 8.55 -1.78 6.99
C ASP A 79 7.95 -1.65 5.58
N ALA A 80 7.99 -2.74 4.79
CA ALA A 80 7.40 -2.77 3.46
C ALA A 80 5.88 -2.51 3.52
N ALA A 81 5.15 -3.17 4.42
CA ALA A 81 3.70 -2.99 4.55
C ALA A 81 3.32 -1.57 4.97
N VAL A 82 4.06 -0.97 5.92
CA VAL A 82 3.84 0.43 6.32
C VAL A 82 4.10 1.37 5.17
N TRP A 83 5.22 1.20 4.46
CA TRP A 83 5.57 2.07 3.35
C TRP A 83 4.59 1.97 2.17
N VAL A 84 4.13 0.75 1.83
CA VAL A 84 3.08 0.54 0.82
C VAL A 84 1.80 1.25 1.24
N ALA A 85 1.39 1.10 2.51
CA ALA A 85 0.22 1.77 3.05
C ALA A 85 0.34 3.30 2.93
N GLU A 86 1.40 3.91 3.47
CA GLU A 86 1.63 5.36 3.40
C GLU A 86 1.66 5.90 1.97
N THR A 87 2.28 5.15 1.05
CA THR A 87 2.30 5.47 -0.37
C THR A 87 0.88 5.55 -0.92
N VAL A 88 0.08 4.51 -0.72
CA VAL A 88 -1.32 4.50 -1.17
C VAL A 88 -2.16 5.58 -0.51
N GLN A 89 -1.96 5.86 0.79
CA GLN A 89 -2.66 6.94 1.48
C GLN A 89 -2.38 8.30 0.83
N THR A 90 -1.10 8.57 0.54
CA THR A 90 -0.67 9.80 -0.10
C THR A 90 -1.32 9.98 -1.47
N GLU A 91 -1.33 8.91 -2.27
CA GLU A 91 -1.89 8.96 -3.62
C GLU A 91 -3.42 9.13 -3.60
N LEU A 92 -4.12 8.33 -2.80
CA LEU A 92 -5.58 8.41 -2.71
C LEU A 92 -6.07 9.72 -2.11
N ALA A 93 -5.47 10.17 -1.00
CA ALA A 93 -5.90 11.40 -0.34
C ALA A 93 -5.50 12.64 -1.14
N GLY A 94 -4.32 12.63 -1.77
CA GLY A 94 -3.75 13.76 -2.47
C GLY A 94 -4.34 13.99 -3.86
N TYR A 95 -4.62 12.93 -4.62
CA TYR A 95 -5.02 13.04 -6.02
C TYR A 95 -6.45 12.57 -6.30
N GLU A 96 -6.94 11.58 -5.55
CA GLU A 96 -8.30 11.05 -5.75
C GLU A 96 -9.33 11.63 -4.76
N PHE A 97 -8.86 12.39 -3.77
CA PHE A 97 -9.66 12.91 -2.66
C PHE A 97 -10.42 11.79 -1.91
N VAL A 98 -9.81 10.60 -1.86
CA VAL A 98 -10.32 9.43 -1.13
C VAL A 98 -9.50 9.27 0.13
N GLN A 99 -10.15 9.38 1.28
CA GLN A 99 -9.52 9.10 2.56
C GLN A 99 -9.54 7.59 2.81
N TRP A 100 -8.37 6.99 2.95
CA TRP A 100 -8.24 5.58 3.27
C TRP A 100 -6.99 5.28 4.11
N PRO A 101 -7.07 4.36 5.09
CA PRO A 101 -8.31 3.90 5.70
C PRO A 101 -8.87 4.98 6.64
N SER A 102 -10.18 5.20 6.59
CA SER A 102 -10.85 6.27 7.34
C SER A 102 -12.33 5.94 7.61
N HIS A 103 -12.80 6.32 8.80
CA HIS A 103 -14.23 6.40 9.14
C HIS A 103 -14.83 7.79 8.86
N GLY A 104 -14.15 8.64 8.08
CA GLY A 104 -14.59 9.98 7.70
C GLY A 104 -14.19 11.11 8.64
N LYS A 105 -13.27 10.86 9.58
CA LYS A 105 -12.70 11.88 10.47
C LYS A 105 -11.19 12.04 10.24
N HIS A 106 -10.45 10.96 10.49
CA HIS A 106 -9.00 10.93 10.40
C HIS A 106 -8.55 9.69 9.63
N LEU A 107 -7.43 9.83 8.92
CA LEU A 107 -6.72 8.70 8.32
C LEU A 107 -6.08 7.88 9.44
N MET A 108 -6.32 6.57 9.42
CA MET A 108 -5.56 5.65 10.28
C MET A 108 -4.09 5.74 9.92
N LYS A 109 -3.22 5.68 10.93
CA LYS A 109 -1.77 5.74 10.74
C LYS A 109 -1.20 4.33 10.60
N PRO A 110 -0.53 3.98 9.50
CA PRO A 110 0.23 2.74 9.43
C PRO A 110 1.46 2.84 10.34
N CYS A 111 1.79 1.76 11.05
CA CYS A 111 2.91 1.71 11.99
C CYS A 111 3.50 0.30 12.03
N ALA A 112 4.83 0.20 12.17
CA ALA A 112 5.53 -1.07 12.37
C ALA A 112 6.04 -1.14 13.81
N ASP A 113 5.71 -2.23 14.51
CA ASP A 113 6.29 -2.56 15.80
C ASP A 113 6.78 -4.01 15.85
N SER A 114 7.25 -4.46 17.02
CA SER A 114 7.79 -5.82 17.20
C SER A 114 6.78 -6.94 16.94
N ASN A 115 5.48 -6.62 16.94
CA ASN A 115 4.40 -7.58 16.72
C ASN A 115 3.89 -7.60 15.28
N GLY A 116 4.20 -6.60 14.45
CA GLY A 116 3.69 -6.54 13.08
C GLY A 116 3.48 -5.13 12.54
N PRO A 117 3.12 -5.03 11.24
CA PRO A 117 2.54 -3.82 10.67
C PRO A 117 1.08 -3.67 11.11
N ARG A 118 0.70 -2.49 11.61
CA ARG A 118 -0.61 -2.19 12.20
C ARG A 118 -1.20 -0.88 11.73
N TRP A 119 -2.52 -0.80 11.72
CA TRP A 119 -3.28 0.43 11.64
C TRP A 119 -3.54 0.96 13.04
N ILE A 120 -3.19 2.23 13.25
CA ILE A 120 -3.36 2.95 14.51
C ILE A 120 -4.41 4.04 14.34
N ASP A 121 -5.34 4.18 15.29
CA ASP A 121 -6.19 5.37 15.36
C ASP A 121 -5.32 6.53 15.88
N PRO A 122 -5.12 7.60 15.07
CA PRO A 122 -4.26 8.72 15.49
C PRO A 122 -4.87 9.55 16.64
N HIS A 123 -6.15 9.38 16.96
CA HIS A 123 -6.81 10.14 18.01
C HIS A 123 -6.36 9.71 19.42
N ASP A 124 -6.28 8.40 19.65
CA ASP A 124 -5.98 7.81 20.96
C ASP A 124 -4.79 6.83 20.94
N ASN A 125 -4.12 6.68 19.78
CA ASN A 125 -3.03 5.75 19.53
C ASN A 125 -3.40 4.26 19.77
N THR A 126 -4.67 3.91 19.67
CA THR A 126 -5.09 2.50 19.78
C THR A 126 -4.79 1.73 18.51
N VAL A 127 -4.46 0.44 18.67
CA VAL A 127 -4.34 -0.49 17.55
C VAL A 127 -5.74 -0.85 17.06
N VAL A 128 -6.03 -0.57 15.79
CA VAL A 128 -7.31 -0.90 15.15
C VAL A 128 -7.28 -2.33 14.61
N ALA A 129 -6.25 -2.65 13.81
CA ALA A 129 -6.05 -3.95 13.19
C ALA A 129 -4.60 -4.10 12.72
N ASP A 130 -4.18 -5.33 12.43
CA ASP A 130 -2.97 -5.57 11.64
C ASP A 130 -3.21 -5.16 10.18
N ILE A 131 -2.17 -4.69 9.48
CA ILE A 131 -2.25 -4.43 8.03
C ILE A 131 -2.50 -5.77 7.31
N GLY A 132 -3.55 -5.80 6.50
CA GLY A 132 -4.11 -6.98 5.84
C GLY A 132 -5.35 -7.57 6.52
N SER A 133 -5.76 -7.03 7.66
CA SER A 133 -6.87 -7.55 8.45
C SER A 133 -7.96 -6.51 8.70
N LEU A 134 -7.91 -5.37 8.02
CA LEU A 134 -8.84 -4.25 8.22
C LEU A 134 -10.26 -4.57 7.74
N CYS A 135 -10.35 -5.34 6.66
CA CYS A 135 -11.62 -5.70 6.01
C CYS A 135 -12.14 -7.07 6.43
N LEU A 136 -11.61 -7.64 7.52
CA LEU A 136 -12.14 -8.90 8.03
C LEU A 136 -13.67 -8.79 8.21
N PRO A 137 -14.44 -9.80 7.75
CA PRO A 137 -15.88 -9.85 7.91
C PRO A 137 -16.34 -9.90 9.37
#